data_AF-A0A1Y3AZW4-F1
#
_entry.id   AF-A0A1Y3AZW4-F1
#
_cell.length_a   1.000
_cell.length_b   1.000
_cell.length_c   1.000
_cell.angle_alpha   90.00
_cell.angle_beta   90.00
_cell.angle_gamma   90.00
#
_symmetry.space_group_name_H-M   'P 1'
#
loop_
_entity.id
_entity.type
_entity.pdbx_description
1 polymer ?
#
loop_
_entity_poly.entity_id
_entity_poly.type
_entity_poly.pdbx_seq_one_letter_code
_entity_poly.pdbx_strand_id
1 'polypeptide(L)'
;YRCGFEQEQSFSNEFNFHTRPQDQEHWNVRIAVFGDMGLINGQSFPFLKQQASKNAYDAIFHVGDFAYDLHTKNGLFGDLFMTEIEPIAANIAYQVVVGNHENDG
;
A
#
# COMPACT_ATOMS: atom_id res chain seq x y z
N TYR A 1 -7.76 -3.37 -13.48
CA TYR A 1 -6.92 -4.57 -13.60
C TYR A 1 -7.46 -5.64 -12.66
N ARG A 2 -7.17 -6.92 -12.95
CA ARG A 2 -7.42 -8.08 -12.08
C ARG A 2 -6.14 -8.91 -12.07
N CYS A 3 -5.81 -9.54 -10.96
CA CYS A 3 -4.73 -10.52 -10.87
C CYS A 3 -5.34 -11.89 -10.58
N GLY A 4 -4.71 -12.96 -11.08
CA GLY A 4 -5.28 -14.29 -10.93
C GLY A 4 -4.52 -15.35 -11.70
N PHE A 5 -5.04 -16.57 -11.64
CA PHE A 5 -4.52 -17.74 -12.32
C PHE A 5 -5.56 -18.23 -13.32
N GLU A 6 -5.25 -18.05 -14.61
CA GLU A 6 -6.18 -18.26 -15.71
C GLU A 6 -6.64 -19.73 -15.82
N GLN A 7 -5.73 -20.68 -15.61
CA GLN A 7 -5.99 -22.12 -15.72
C GLN A 7 -7.05 -22.61 -14.73
N GLU A 8 -7.16 -21.95 -13.57
CA GLU A 8 -8.15 -22.28 -12.53
C GLU A 8 -9.35 -21.32 -12.53
N GLN A 9 -9.42 -20.39 -13.49
CA GLN A 9 -10.43 -19.31 -13.53
C GLN A 9 -10.54 -18.53 -12.22
N SER A 10 -9.44 -18.45 -11.46
CA SER A 10 -9.40 -17.83 -10.14
C SER A 10 -8.82 -16.43 -10.26
N PHE A 11 -9.66 -15.40 -10.11
CA PHE A 11 -9.27 -14.01 -10.26
C PHE A 11 -9.72 -13.16 -9.07
N SER A 12 -8.89 -12.18 -8.70
CA SER A 12 -9.20 -11.15 -7.73
C SER A 12 -10.43 -10.33 -8.14
N ASN A 13 -10.88 -9.46 -7.24
CA ASN A 13 -11.77 -8.36 -7.62
C ASN A 13 -11.11 -7.44 -8.67
N GLU A 14 -11.93 -6.63 -9.33
CA GLU A 14 -11.43 -5.58 -10.22
C GLU A 14 -10.98 -4.36 -9.43
N PHE A 15 -9.74 -3.93 -9.72
CA PHE A 15 -9.10 -2.76 -9.15
C PHE A 15 -8.78 -1.73 -10.24
N ASN A 16 -8.52 -0.49 -9.87
CA ASN A 16 -8.08 0.54 -10.79
C ASN A 16 -7.03 1.43 -10.13
N PHE A 17 -6.10 1.97 -10.93
CA PHE A 17 -5.12 2.93 -10.46
C PHE A 17 -4.85 3.95 -11.57
N HIS A 18 -4.34 5.11 -11.19
CA HIS A 18 -3.96 6.16 -12.12
C HIS A 18 -2.46 6.15 -12.38
N THR A 19 -2.07 6.22 -13.65
CA THR A 19 -0.68 6.45 -14.06
C THR A 19 -0.39 7.95 -14.11
N ARG A 20 0.90 8.30 -14.26
CA ARG A 20 1.31 9.68 -14.50
C ARG A 20 0.57 10.25 -15.73
N PRO A 21 -0.04 11.45 -15.65
CA PRO A 21 -0.75 12.06 -16.76
C PRO A 21 0.20 12.45 -17.88
N GLN A 22 -0.31 12.63 -19.10
CA GLN A 22 0.51 13.02 -20.23
C GLN A 22 0.99 14.48 -20.13
N ASP A 23 0.11 15.38 -19.68
CA ASP A 23 0.46 16.77 -19.41
C ASP A 23 1.14 16.86 -18.04
N GLN A 24 2.47 16.91 -18.05
CA GLN A 24 3.29 17.04 -16.85
C GLN A 24 3.48 18.50 -16.40
N GLU A 25 3.25 19.47 -17.30
CA GLU A 25 3.51 20.89 -17.03
C GLU A 25 2.45 21.48 -16.07
N HIS A 26 1.21 21.00 -16.18
CA HIS A 26 0.08 21.47 -15.35
C HIS A 26 -0.36 20.45 -14.29
N TRP A 27 0.38 19.35 -14.13
CA TRP A 27 0.02 18.32 -13.18
C TRP A 27 0.39 18.70 -11.75
N ASN A 28 -0.64 18.90 -10.92
CA ASN A 28 -0.48 19.11 -9.48
C ASN A 28 -0.35 17.76 -8.76
N VAL A 29 0.89 17.33 -8.53
CA VAL A 29 1.18 16.06 -7.85
C VAL A 29 0.86 16.15 -6.36
N ARG A 30 0.11 15.16 -5.85
CA ARG A 30 -0.22 15.00 -4.43
C ARG A 30 0.38 13.71 -3.91
N ILE A 31 1.31 13.83 -2.97
CA ILE A 31 2.04 12.69 -2.41
C ILE A 31 1.77 12.61 -0.91
N ALA A 32 1.45 11.41 -0.43
CA ALA A 32 1.45 11.11 1.00
C ALA A 32 2.79 10.47 1.40
N VAL A 33 3.40 10.95 2.48
CA VAL A 33 4.66 10.44 3.01
C VAL A 33 4.51 10.18 4.51
N PHE A 34 4.82 8.97 4.95
CA PHE A 34 4.76 8.56 6.36
C PHE A 34 5.65 7.33 6.60
N GLY A 35 6.00 7.06 7.85
CA GLY A 35 6.71 5.86 8.30
C GLY A 35 6.09 5.36 9.60
N ASP A 36 6.65 4.28 10.17
CA ASP A 36 6.35 3.82 11.53
C ASP A 36 4.86 3.53 11.74
N MET A 37 4.22 2.89 10.75
CA MET A 37 2.78 2.65 10.82
C MET A 37 2.44 1.53 11.78
N GLY A 38 3.12 0.39 11.62
CA GLY A 38 2.86 -0.84 12.35
C GLY A 38 1.49 -1.46 12.07
N LEU A 39 1.38 -2.77 12.37
CA LEU A 39 0.10 -3.48 12.32
C LEU A 39 -0.74 -3.22 13.59
N ILE A 40 -0.09 -3.25 14.76
CA ILE A 40 -0.74 -3.04 16.05
C ILE A 40 -0.93 -1.53 16.24
N ASN A 41 -2.17 -1.09 16.49
CA ASN A 41 -2.55 0.32 16.62
C ASN A 41 -2.32 1.17 15.36
N GLY A 42 -2.52 0.60 14.15
CA GLY A 42 -2.52 1.34 12.89
C GLY A 42 -3.69 2.33 12.75
N GLN A 43 -3.75 3.35 13.61
CA GLN A 43 -4.80 4.38 13.66
C GLN A 43 -4.95 5.13 12.33
N SER A 44 -3.90 5.12 11.51
CA SER A 44 -3.87 5.76 10.20
C SER A 44 -4.60 4.97 9.11
N PHE A 45 -4.87 3.66 9.29
CA PHE A 45 -5.51 2.84 8.25
C PHE A 45 -6.87 3.37 7.81
N PRO A 46 -7.84 3.70 8.69
CA PRO A 46 -9.15 4.20 8.26
C PRO A 46 -9.04 5.50 7.46
N PHE A 47 -8.16 6.41 7.88
CA PHE A 47 -7.92 7.66 7.17
C PHE A 47 -7.33 7.41 5.78
N LEU A 48 -6.27 6.62 5.67
CA LEU A 48 -5.62 6.32 4.40
C LEU A 48 -6.55 5.59 3.43
N LYS A 49 -7.34 4.63 3.92
CA LYS A 49 -8.38 3.94 3.12
C LYS A 49 -9.42 4.94 2.58
N GLN A 50 -9.84 5.90 3.39
CA GLN A 50 -10.77 6.94 2.96
C GLN A 50 -10.15 7.89 1.92
N GLN A 51 -8.87 8.23 2.04
CA GLN A 51 -8.18 9.06 1.05
C GLN A 51 -7.95 8.30 -0.26
N ALA A 52 -7.67 7.00 -0.19
CA ALA A 52 -7.53 6.14 -1.35
C ALA A 52 -8.82 6.07 -2.16
N SER A 53 -9.97 5.86 -1.50
CA SER A 53 -11.27 5.82 -2.19
C SER A 53 -11.70 7.14 -2.84
N LYS A 54 -11.05 8.25 -2.46
CA LYS A 54 -11.27 9.59 -3.05
C LYS A 54 -10.24 9.96 -4.13
N ASN A 55 -9.31 9.06 -4.48
CA ASN A 55 -8.17 9.38 -5.35
C ASN A 55 -7.44 10.66 -4.89
N ALA A 56 -7.21 10.77 -3.57
CA ALA A 56 -6.65 11.98 -2.97
C ALA A 56 -5.14 12.15 -3.22
N TYR A 57 -4.43 11.06 -3.52
CA TYR A 57 -2.99 11.02 -3.76
C TYR A 57 -2.66 10.33 -5.07
N ASP A 58 -1.61 10.80 -5.73
CA ASP A 58 -1.04 10.18 -6.93
C ASP A 58 -0.03 9.08 -6.58
N ALA A 59 0.62 9.21 -5.42
CA ALA A 59 1.55 8.22 -4.90
C ALA A 59 1.63 8.28 -3.37
N ILE A 60 2.04 7.16 -2.77
CA ILE A 60 2.38 7.03 -1.36
C ILE A 60 3.83 6.60 -1.23
N PHE A 61 4.56 7.21 -0.30
CA PHE A 61 5.88 6.75 0.14
C PHE A 61 5.81 6.37 1.61
N HIS A 62 5.93 5.07 1.88
CA HIS A 62 6.08 4.53 3.23
C HIS A 62 7.57 4.36 3.54
N VAL A 63 8.09 5.26 4.38
CA VAL A 63 9.52 5.45 4.62
C VAL A 63 10.02 4.70 5.86
N GLY A 64 9.91 3.37 5.83
CA GLY A 64 10.42 2.47 6.88
C GLY A 64 9.40 2.10 7.94
N ASP A 65 9.70 1.01 8.65
CA ASP A 65 8.94 0.49 9.78
C ASP A 65 7.47 0.19 9.42
N PHE A 66 7.30 -0.80 8.53
CA PHE A 66 6.05 -1.16 7.88
C PHE A 66 5.01 -1.71 8.85
N ALA A 67 5.18 -2.99 9.18
CA ALA A 67 4.32 -3.74 10.06
C ALA A 67 4.94 -3.89 11.46
N TYR A 68 6.24 -3.57 11.58
CA TYR A 68 7.19 -4.08 12.56
C TYR A 68 7.29 -5.61 12.48
N ASP A 69 8.48 -6.11 12.11
CA ASP A 69 8.84 -7.53 12.12
C ASP A 69 7.92 -8.40 11.22
N LEU A 70 7.94 -8.14 9.90
CA LEU A 70 7.09 -8.84 8.91
C LEU A 70 7.16 -10.37 9.01
N HIS A 71 8.31 -10.91 9.43
CA HIS A 71 8.56 -12.34 9.57
C HIS A 71 7.88 -12.96 10.81
N THR A 72 7.36 -12.14 11.72
CA THR A 72 6.73 -12.58 12.97
C THR A 72 5.61 -13.59 12.73
N LYS A 73 5.61 -14.66 13.54
CA LYS A 73 4.68 -15.79 13.43
C LYS A 73 4.68 -16.41 12.03
N ASN A 74 5.89 -16.64 11.48
CA ASN A 74 6.10 -17.22 10.15
C ASN A 74 5.43 -16.39 9.03
N GLY A 75 5.49 -15.06 9.12
CA GLY A 75 4.94 -14.17 8.09
C GLY A 75 3.48 -13.75 8.29
N LEU A 76 2.77 -14.30 9.29
CA LEU A 76 1.36 -13.96 9.54
C LEU A 76 1.15 -12.45 9.76
N PHE A 77 2.10 -11.77 10.40
CA PHE A 77 2.02 -10.31 10.58
C PHE A 77 2.13 -9.57 9.25
N GLY A 78 3.01 -10.04 8.36
CA GLY A 78 3.07 -9.57 6.98
C GLY A 78 1.75 -9.76 6.25
N ASP A 79 1.15 -10.95 6.32
CA ASP A 79 -0.14 -11.23 5.66
C ASP A 79 -1.27 -10.31 6.14
N LEU A 80 -1.36 -10.10 7.46
CA LEU A 80 -2.35 -9.21 8.05
C LEU A 80 -2.12 -7.75 7.65
N PHE A 81 -0.87 -7.29 7.66
CA PHE A 81 -0.53 -5.95 7.22
C PHE A 81 -0.86 -5.73 5.74
N MET A 82 -0.50 -6.68 4.87
CA MET A 82 -0.83 -6.61 3.45
C MET A 82 -2.35 -6.60 3.21
N THR A 83 -3.11 -7.35 4.01
CA THR A 83 -4.58 -7.31 4.00
C THR A 83 -5.12 -5.93 4.38
N GLU A 84 -4.53 -5.28 5.39
CA GLU A 84 -4.95 -3.94 5.81
C GLU A 84 -4.63 -2.86 4.76
N ILE A 85 -3.50 -2.96 4.06
CA ILE A 85 -3.11 -1.98 3.03
C ILE A 85 -3.67 -2.26 1.63
N GLU A 86 -4.17 -3.46 1.33
CA GLU A 86 -4.75 -3.81 0.01
C GLU A 86 -5.69 -2.73 -0.55
N PRO A 87 -6.73 -2.24 0.17
CA PRO A 87 -7.64 -1.22 -0.35
C PRO A 87 -6.94 0.11 -0.73
N ILE A 88 -5.73 0.34 -0.22
CA ILE A 88 -4.89 1.51 -0.53
C ILE A 88 -3.94 1.16 -1.69
N ALA A 89 -3.10 0.14 -1.49
CA ALA A 89 -2.00 -0.21 -2.39
C ALA A 89 -2.47 -0.80 -3.73
N ALA A 90 -3.68 -1.35 -3.79
CA ALA A 90 -4.28 -1.78 -5.05
C ALA A 90 -4.78 -0.61 -5.92
N ASN A 91 -4.93 0.59 -5.35
CA ASN A 91 -5.50 1.74 -6.05
C ASN A 91 -4.54 2.93 -6.20
N ILE A 92 -3.51 3.02 -5.35
CA ILE A 92 -2.48 4.06 -5.40
C ILE A 92 -1.10 3.40 -5.44
N ALA A 93 -0.20 3.95 -6.27
CA ALA A 93 1.20 3.53 -6.29
C ALA A 93 1.82 3.70 -4.89
N TYR A 94 2.07 2.57 -4.21
CA TYR A 94 2.56 2.52 -2.84
C TYR A 94 4.03 2.10 -2.83
N GLN A 95 4.93 3.08 -2.67
CA GLN A 95 6.37 2.89 -2.66
C GLN A 95 6.89 2.72 -1.24
N VAL A 96 7.92 1.90 -1.10
CA VAL A 96 8.42 1.43 0.18
C VAL A 96 9.92 1.66 0.31
N VAL A 97 10.38 2.03 1.51
CA VAL A 97 11.80 2.11 1.88
C VAL A 97 12.03 1.27 3.12
N VAL A 98 13.09 0.47 3.15
CA VAL A 98 13.43 -0.44 4.26
C VAL A 98 13.84 0.39 5.49
N GLY A 99 13.19 0.16 6.63
CA GLY A 99 13.56 0.67 7.95
C GLY A 99 14.41 -0.33 8.74
N ASN A 100 14.71 -0.02 10.00
CA ASN A 100 15.52 -0.90 10.85
C ASN A 100 14.75 -2.17 11.28
N HIS A 101 13.42 -2.10 11.38
CA HIS A 101 12.57 -3.27 11.68
C HIS A 101 12.33 -4.19 10.49
N GLU A 102 12.90 -3.88 9.33
CA GLU A 102 12.86 -4.73 8.14
C GLU A 102 14.21 -5.44 7.87
N ASN A 103 15.24 -5.19 8.68
CA ASN A 103 16.57 -5.80 8.57
C ASN A 103 17.00 -6.47 9.88
N ASP A 104 16.07 -7.13 10.56
CA ASP A 104 16.25 -7.77 11.86
C ASP A 104 16.44 -9.31 11.78
N GLY A 105 16.78 -9.81 10.59
CA GLY A 105 17.13 -11.22 10.34
C GLY A 105 18.61 -11.54 10.51
#